data_AF-A0A2K0U728-F1
#
_entry.id   AF-A0A2K0U728-F1
#
_cell.length_a   1.000
_cell.length_b   1.000
_cell.length_c   1.000
_cell.angle_alpha   90.00
_cell.angle_beta   90.00
_cell.angle_gamma   90.00
#
_symmetry.space_group_name_H-M   'P 1'
#
loop_
_entity.id
_entity.type
_entity.pdbx_description
1 polymer ?
#
loop_
_entity_poly.entity_id
_entity_poly.type
_entity_poly.pdbx_seq_one_letter_code
_entity_poly.pdbx_strand_id
1 'polypeptide(L)'
;MPAIIYVPFGVYIVTDTVEIPVSSRVIGQAWPQIMATGSKFVDPLKPRVAVRVGLPGQVGVVKIQNMIITVKGATAGAIMMEWNIHESGQGSAGLWDTHFRVGGAAGTDLTVKDCPKLSGKVNPNCVAASLMLHLTPDSSSYFKNV
;
A
#
# COMPACT_ATOMS: atom_id res chain seq x y z
N MET A 1 -19.99 1.26 15.62
CA MET A 1 -19.86 2.73 15.47
C MET A 1 -18.87 3.01 14.35
N PRO A 2 -19.14 3.92 13.40
CA PRO A 2 -18.15 4.29 12.40
C PRO A 2 -17.02 5.08 13.08
N ALA A 3 -15.84 4.46 13.21
CA ALA A 3 -14.64 5.15 13.69
C ALA A 3 -13.92 5.80 12.49
N ILE A 4 -13.54 7.06 12.63
CA ILE A 4 -12.63 7.73 11.71
C ILE A 4 -11.23 7.56 12.28
N ILE A 5 -10.34 6.97 11.49
CA ILE A 5 -8.93 6.83 11.81
C ILE A 5 -8.23 8.04 11.21
N TYR A 6 -7.73 8.92 12.07
CA TYR A 6 -6.85 10.01 11.67
C TYR A 6 -5.40 9.56 11.81
N VAL A 7 -4.63 9.69 10.74
CA VAL A 7 -3.21 9.31 10.70
C VAL A 7 -2.37 10.60 10.65
N PRO A 8 -1.70 10.99 11.74
CA PRO A 8 -0.79 12.13 11.74
C PRO A 8 0.35 11.94 10.75
N PHE A 9 0.94 13.05 10.28
CA PHE A 9 2.07 13.00 9.37
C PHE A 9 3.21 12.16 9.95
N GLY A 10 3.76 11.26 9.13
CA GLY A 10 4.83 10.38 9.59
C GLY A 10 5.08 9.22 8.63
N VAL A 11 6.10 8.42 8.97
CA VAL A 11 6.43 7.17 8.28
C VAL A 11 6.19 6.02 9.25
N TYR A 12 5.21 5.19 8.95
CA TYR A 12 4.78 4.06 9.74
C TYR A 12 5.36 2.78 9.10
N ILE A 13 6.45 2.28 9.68
CA ILE A 13 7.12 1.07 9.19
C ILE A 13 6.30 -0.15 9.60
N VAL A 14 5.99 -1.00 8.62
CA VAL A 14 5.25 -2.24 8.83
C VAL A 14 6.09 -3.42 8.36
N THR A 15 6.18 -4.44 9.21
CA THR A 15 6.90 -5.69 8.90
C THR A 15 5.97 -6.86 8.64
N ASP A 16 4.66 -6.63 8.68
CA ASP A 16 3.62 -7.60 8.37
C ASP A 16 2.39 -6.89 7.76
N THR A 17 1.44 -7.68 7.27
CA THR A 17 0.19 -7.21 6.69
C THR A 17 -0.61 -6.38 7.70
N VAL A 18 -0.95 -5.16 7.31
CA VAL A 18 -1.91 -4.31 8.02
C VAL A 18 -3.29 -4.52 7.42
N GLU A 19 -4.26 -4.83 8.27
CA GLU A 19 -5.65 -5.01 7.85
C GLU A 19 -6.46 -3.74 8.09
N ILE A 20 -7.13 -3.27 7.05
CA ILE A 20 -8.11 -2.18 7.09
C ILE A 20 -9.50 -2.84 7.02
N PRO A 21 -10.24 -2.90 8.14
CA PRO A 21 -11.53 -3.58 8.17
C PRO A 21 -12.61 -2.78 7.42
N VAL A 22 -13.67 -3.47 7.02
CA VAL A 22 -14.89 -2.85 6.48
C VAL A 22 -15.46 -1.84 7.49
N SER A 23 -16.11 -0.80 7.00
CA SER A 23 -16.62 0.36 7.75
C SER A 23 -15.55 1.35 8.22
N SER A 24 -14.29 1.18 7.82
CA SER A 24 -13.20 2.12 8.10
C SER A 24 -13.29 3.39 7.26
N ARG A 25 -12.97 4.51 7.89
CA ARG A 25 -12.67 5.79 7.23
C ARG A 25 -11.31 6.27 7.69
N VAL A 26 -10.31 6.26 6.81
CA VAL A 26 -8.92 6.60 7.10
C VAL A 26 -8.59 7.95 6.45
N ILE A 27 -8.03 8.87 7.22
CA ILE A 27 -7.70 10.23 6.79
C ILE A 27 -6.27 10.54 7.21
N GLY A 28 -5.37 10.75 6.25
CA GLY A 28 -4.00 11.16 6.50
C GLY A 28 -3.84 12.68 6.63
N GLN A 29 -2.86 13.09 7.44
CA GLN A 29 -2.36 14.46 7.52
C GLN A 29 -1.16 14.65 6.59
N ALA A 30 -1.33 15.32 5.46
CA ALA A 30 -0.24 15.65 4.52
C ALA A 30 0.57 14.43 4.03
N TRP A 31 -0.13 13.37 3.59
CA TRP A 31 0.48 12.12 3.09
C TRP A 31 1.42 11.39 4.09
N PRO A 32 0.91 10.95 5.25
CA PRO A 32 1.63 9.94 6.03
C PRO A 32 1.78 8.65 5.24
N GLN A 33 2.84 7.92 5.55
CA GLN A 33 3.30 6.79 4.75
C GLN A 33 3.15 5.48 5.51
N ILE A 34 2.48 4.49 4.94
CA ILE A 34 2.65 3.09 5.36
C ILE A 34 3.80 2.52 4.54
N MET A 35 4.90 2.15 5.21
CA MET A 35 6.14 1.74 4.59
C MET A 35 6.46 0.27 4.91
N ALA A 36 6.23 -0.61 3.94
CA ALA A 36 6.46 -2.05 4.12
C ALA A 36 7.95 -2.41 4.01
N THR A 37 8.42 -3.30 4.89
CA THR A 37 9.81 -3.80 4.86
C THR A 37 9.97 -5.12 5.60
N GLY A 38 11.12 -5.76 5.45
CA GLY A 38 11.49 -6.97 6.19
C GLY A 38 11.24 -8.28 5.42
N SER A 39 11.66 -9.39 6.04
CA SER A 39 11.77 -10.70 5.41
C SER A 39 10.46 -11.28 4.86
N LYS A 40 9.30 -10.82 5.35
CA LYS A 40 7.99 -11.27 4.89
C LYS A 40 7.62 -10.79 3.47
N PHE A 41 8.35 -9.81 2.94
CA PHE A 41 8.05 -9.17 1.65
C PHE A 41 9.16 -9.34 0.61
N VAL A 42 10.14 -10.22 0.84
CA VAL A 42 11.34 -10.33 -0.03
C VAL A 42 11.17 -11.31 -1.20
N ASP A 43 10.25 -12.28 -1.10
CA ASP A 43 10.15 -13.39 -2.04
C ASP A 43 9.14 -13.07 -3.17
N PRO A 44 9.59 -12.82 -4.41
CA PRO A 44 8.70 -12.53 -5.54
C PRO A 44 7.89 -13.76 -6.01
N LEU A 45 8.30 -14.98 -5.65
CA LEU A 45 7.55 -16.21 -5.99
C LEU A 45 6.47 -16.51 -4.96
N LYS A 46 6.53 -15.85 -3.79
CA LYS A 46 5.54 -15.94 -2.72
C LYS A 46 5.15 -14.53 -2.27
N PRO A 47 4.52 -13.74 -3.18
CA PRO A 47 4.20 -12.36 -2.88
C PRO A 47 3.24 -12.26 -1.69
N ARG A 48 3.43 -11.23 -0.87
CA ARG A 48 2.65 -10.98 0.35
C ARG A 48 2.12 -9.56 0.38
N VAL A 49 0.87 -9.44 0.79
CA VAL A 49 0.16 -8.17 0.93
C VAL A 49 0.69 -7.36 2.12
N ALA A 50 1.03 -6.10 1.88
CA ALA A 50 1.41 -5.15 2.93
C ALA A 50 0.18 -4.47 3.56
N VAL A 51 -0.78 -4.01 2.75
CA VAL A 51 -2.04 -3.44 3.22
C VAL A 51 -3.22 -4.20 2.64
N ARG A 52 -4.04 -4.83 3.48
CA ARG A 52 -5.24 -5.56 3.06
C ARG A 52 -6.49 -4.75 3.40
N VAL A 53 -7.29 -4.44 2.39
CA VAL A 53 -8.55 -3.70 2.56
C VAL A 53 -9.74 -4.65 2.46
N GLY A 54 -10.35 -4.94 3.61
CA GLY A 54 -11.40 -5.94 3.74
C GLY A 54 -10.93 -7.36 3.43
N LEU A 55 -11.87 -8.30 3.50
CA LEU A 55 -11.70 -9.70 3.14
C LEU A 55 -12.63 -10.05 1.95
N PRO A 56 -12.30 -11.08 1.14
CA PRO A 56 -13.14 -11.50 0.03
C PRO A 56 -14.59 -11.75 0.44
N GLY A 57 -15.53 -11.31 -0.40
CA GLY A 57 -16.97 -11.42 -0.16
C GLY A 57 -17.57 -10.38 0.80
N GLN A 58 -16.76 -9.50 1.38
CA GLN A 58 -17.28 -8.43 2.23
C GLN A 58 -17.83 -7.27 1.40
N VAL A 59 -19.02 -6.79 1.78
CA VAL A 59 -19.68 -5.63 1.21
C VAL A 59 -19.75 -4.51 2.24
N GLY A 60 -19.43 -3.28 1.87
CA GLY A 60 -19.56 -2.16 2.80
C GLY A 60 -18.89 -0.86 2.35
N VAL A 61 -18.52 -0.07 3.35
CA VAL A 61 -17.90 1.24 3.18
C VAL A 61 -16.43 1.16 3.57
N VAL A 62 -15.52 1.55 2.68
CA VAL A 62 -14.13 1.87 3.05
C VAL A 62 -13.72 3.13 2.32
N LYS A 63 -13.23 4.13 3.06
CA LYS A 63 -12.69 5.36 2.47
C LYS A 63 -11.30 5.59 3.01
N ILE A 64 -10.33 5.72 2.13
CA ILE A 64 -8.96 6.07 2.49
C ILE A 64 -8.59 7.33 1.73
N GLN A 65 -8.08 8.34 2.45
CA GLN A 65 -7.67 9.58 1.83
C GLN A 65 -6.35 10.14 2.37
N ASN A 66 -5.64 10.86 1.52
CA ASN A 66 -4.40 11.58 1.83
C ASN A 66 -3.30 10.66 2.39
N MET A 67 -3.12 9.46 1.85
CA MET A 67 -2.11 8.50 2.31
C MET A 67 -1.04 8.26 1.24
N ILE A 68 0.15 7.81 1.64
CA ILE A 68 1.10 7.16 0.73
C ILE A 68 1.31 5.73 1.19
N ILE A 69 1.24 4.80 0.24
CA ILE A 69 1.71 3.43 0.46
C ILE A 69 3.07 3.32 -0.22
N THR A 70 4.07 2.80 0.50
CA THR A 70 5.45 2.71 0.03
C THR A 70 6.17 1.50 0.62
N VAL A 71 7.42 1.32 0.23
CA VAL A 71 8.29 0.21 0.62
C VAL A 71 9.67 0.72 0.99
N LYS A 72 10.39 -0.05 1.79
CA LYS A 72 11.79 0.22 2.15
C LYS A 72 12.68 -0.98 1.85
N GLY A 73 13.67 -0.76 0.98
CA GLY A 73 14.68 -1.73 0.58
C GLY A 73 14.15 -2.84 -0.33
N ALA A 74 14.88 -3.95 -0.33
CA ALA A 74 14.62 -5.12 -1.17
C ALA A 74 13.33 -5.83 -0.74
N THR A 75 12.23 -5.51 -1.41
CA THR A 75 10.87 -5.97 -1.06
C THR A 75 10.17 -6.53 -2.29
N ALA A 76 10.91 -7.35 -3.05
CA ALA A 76 10.49 -7.89 -4.34
C ALA A 76 9.15 -8.63 -4.31
N GLY A 77 8.75 -9.21 -3.16
CA GLY A 77 7.48 -9.90 -2.95
C GLY A 77 6.35 -9.03 -2.42
N ALA A 78 6.53 -7.72 -2.25
CA ALA A 78 5.48 -6.86 -1.70
C ALA A 78 4.34 -6.64 -2.71
N ILE A 79 3.11 -7.00 -2.32
CA ILE A 79 1.88 -6.42 -2.89
C ILE A 79 1.51 -5.25 -1.98
N MET A 80 1.65 -4.02 -2.44
CA MET A 80 1.56 -2.85 -1.55
C MET A 80 0.14 -2.69 -0.98
N MET A 81 -0.89 -2.91 -1.80
CA MET A 81 -2.28 -3.01 -1.35
C MET A 81 -3.04 -4.12 -2.07
N GLU A 82 -3.83 -4.88 -1.31
CA GLU A 82 -4.88 -5.75 -1.82
C GLU A 82 -6.23 -5.19 -1.41
N TRP A 83 -7.14 -5.08 -2.37
CA TRP A 83 -8.47 -4.54 -2.21
C TRP A 83 -9.49 -5.64 -2.45
N ASN A 84 -10.16 -6.06 -1.37
CA ASN A 84 -11.09 -7.19 -1.39
C ASN A 84 -12.56 -6.78 -1.31
N ILE A 85 -12.84 -5.57 -0.82
CA ILE A 85 -14.20 -5.12 -0.50
C ILE A 85 -15.01 -4.75 -1.75
N HIS A 86 -16.31 -5.10 -1.74
CA HIS A 86 -17.31 -4.57 -2.65
C HIS A 86 -18.09 -3.42 -1.99
N GLU A 87 -18.47 -2.41 -2.75
CA GLU A 87 -19.17 -1.23 -2.27
C GLU A 87 -20.61 -1.57 -1.87
N SER A 88 -21.10 -1.00 -0.77
CA SER A 88 -22.53 -1.07 -0.39
C SER A 88 -23.41 -0.05 -1.12
N GLY A 89 -22.80 0.82 -1.91
CA GLY A 89 -23.42 1.87 -2.71
C GLY A 89 -22.34 2.64 -3.47
N GLN A 90 -22.70 3.26 -4.59
CA GLN A 90 -21.73 3.88 -5.50
C GLN A 90 -20.78 4.86 -4.78
N GLY A 91 -19.48 4.61 -4.90
CA GLY A 91 -18.42 5.43 -4.29
C GLY A 91 -18.27 5.26 -2.78
N SER A 92 -18.88 4.23 -2.20
CA SER A 92 -18.73 3.94 -0.76
C SER A 92 -17.43 3.18 -0.43
N ALA A 93 -16.80 2.56 -1.43
CA ALA A 93 -15.50 1.91 -1.32
C ALA A 93 -14.50 2.60 -2.26
N GLY A 94 -13.47 3.28 -1.73
CA GLY A 94 -12.54 4.00 -2.60
C GLY A 94 -11.31 4.66 -1.95
N LEU A 95 -10.46 5.18 -2.83
CA LEU A 95 -9.23 5.93 -2.53
C LEU A 95 -9.33 7.35 -3.09
N TRP A 96 -8.93 8.34 -2.28
CA TRP A 96 -8.83 9.73 -2.68
C TRP A 96 -7.48 10.30 -2.30
N ASP A 97 -6.77 10.91 -3.25
CA ASP A 97 -5.47 11.54 -2.98
C ASP A 97 -4.50 10.60 -2.22
N THR A 98 -4.51 9.32 -2.62
CA THR A 98 -3.77 8.25 -1.95
C THR A 98 -2.88 7.59 -2.98
N HIS A 99 -1.56 7.70 -2.79
CA HIS A 99 -0.59 7.40 -3.84
C HIS A 99 0.26 6.18 -3.50
N PHE A 100 0.63 5.43 -4.52
CA PHE A 100 1.63 4.37 -4.42
C PHE A 100 2.99 4.92 -4.86
N ARG A 101 3.94 5.02 -3.93
CA ARG A 101 5.30 5.48 -4.25
C ARG A 101 6.30 4.37 -4.05
N VAL A 102 6.93 3.91 -5.12
CA VAL A 102 7.90 2.81 -5.09
C VAL A 102 9.33 3.36 -5.14
N GLY A 103 9.97 3.46 -3.98
CA GLY A 103 11.34 3.98 -3.85
C GLY A 103 11.47 5.48 -4.16
N GLY A 104 12.70 5.93 -4.38
CA GLY A 104 13.01 7.30 -4.83
C GLY A 104 12.83 8.41 -3.78
N ALA A 105 12.49 8.07 -2.53
CA ALA A 105 12.28 9.04 -1.46
C ALA A 105 13.24 8.82 -0.29
N ALA A 106 13.43 9.84 0.54
CA ALA A 106 14.25 9.71 1.74
C ALA A 106 13.70 8.60 2.66
N GLY A 107 14.59 7.74 3.14
CA GLY A 107 14.26 6.62 4.03
C GLY A 107 13.79 5.34 3.36
N THR A 108 13.64 5.30 2.03
CA THR A 108 13.22 4.07 1.32
C THR A 108 14.36 3.10 1.04
N ASP A 109 15.62 3.46 1.28
CA ASP A 109 16.82 2.69 0.89
C ASP A 109 16.79 2.26 -0.60
N LEU A 110 16.15 3.09 -1.42
CA LEU A 110 15.93 2.90 -2.86
C LEU A 110 16.15 4.24 -3.58
N THR A 111 17.13 5.01 -3.11
CA THR A 111 17.51 6.30 -3.70
C THR A 111 18.58 6.11 -4.76
N VAL A 112 19.00 7.18 -5.43
CA VAL A 112 20.14 7.15 -6.38
C VAL A 112 21.42 6.63 -5.72
N LYS A 113 21.59 6.85 -4.42
CA LYS A 113 22.74 6.34 -3.65
C LYS A 113 22.71 4.82 -3.52
N ASP A 114 21.53 4.24 -3.31
CA ASP A 114 21.33 2.81 -3.08
C ASP A 114 21.23 2.03 -4.39
N CYS A 115 20.60 2.67 -5.38
CA CYS A 115 20.22 2.11 -6.67
C CYS A 115 20.72 3.00 -7.82
N PRO A 116 22.05 3.04 -8.06
CA PRO A 116 22.62 3.85 -9.13
C PRO A 116 22.23 3.32 -10.51
N LYS A 117 21.96 4.24 -11.44
CA LYS A 117 21.73 3.92 -12.85
C LYS A 117 23.01 3.40 -13.51
N LEU A 118 22.85 2.71 -14.64
CA LEU A 118 23.96 2.26 -15.52
C LEU A 118 24.97 1.31 -14.82
N SER A 119 24.51 0.51 -13.86
CA SER A 119 25.32 -0.49 -13.15
C SER A 119 25.69 -1.73 -14.00
N GLY A 120 25.12 -1.87 -15.21
CA GLY A 120 25.32 -3.03 -16.08
C GLY A 120 24.62 -4.32 -15.63
N LYS A 121 23.95 -4.32 -14.47
CA LYS A 121 23.19 -5.47 -13.93
C LYS A 121 22.05 -5.00 -13.03
N VAL A 122 20.97 -5.78 -12.99
CA VAL A 122 19.88 -5.56 -12.00
C VAL A 122 20.43 -5.83 -10.61
N ASN A 123 20.35 -4.85 -9.71
CA ASN A 123 20.67 -5.04 -8.30
C ASN A 123 19.45 -5.63 -7.59
N PRO A 124 19.51 -6.86 -7.04
CA PRO A 124 18.38 -7.46 -6.32
C PRO A 124 17.91 -6.61 -5.14
N ASN A 125 18.81 -5.84 -4.53
CA ASN A 125 18.46 -4.93 -3.42
C ASN A 125 17.58 -3.76 -3.85
N CYS A 126 17.48 -3.51 -5.16
CA CYS A 126 16.68 -2.45 -5.75
C CYS A 126 15.34 -2.93 -6.31
N VAL A 127 15.00 -4.21 -6.13
CA VAL A 127 13.70 -4.75 -6.52
C VAL A 127 12.72 -4.46 -5.39
N ALA A 128 11.83 -3.50 -5.62
CA ALA A 128 11.09 -2.81 -4.56
C ALA A 128 9.67 -3.34 -4.30
N ALA A 129 8.94 -3.83 -5.30
CA ALA A 129 7.60 -4.38 -5.10
C ALA A 129 7.22 -5.29 -6.27
N SER A 130 6.34 -6.26 -6.01
CA SER A 130 5.72 -7.09 -7.05
C SER A 130 4.55 -6.36 -7.72
N LEU A 131 3.71 -5.71 -6.92
CA LEU A 131 2.46 -5.10 -7.37
C LEU A 131 2.07 -3.93 -6.47
N MET A 132 1.63 -2.81 -7.05
CA MET A 132 1.17 -1.65 -6.28
C MET A 132 -0.24 -1.89 -5.70
N LEU A 133 -1.17 -2.30 -6.56
CA LEU A 133 -2.57 -2.49 -6.17
C LEU A 133 -3.14 -3.74 -6.82
N HIS A 134 -3.71 -4.62 -6.00
CA HIS A 134 -4.42 -5.82 -6.42
C HIS A 134 -5.91 -5.66 -6.14
N LEU A 135 -6.74 -5.54 -7.19
CA LEU A 135 -8.19 -5.65 -7.07
C LEU A 135 -8.57 -7.12 -7.22
N THR A 136 -9.21 -7.70 -6.21
CA THR A 136 -9.69 -9.09 -6.32
C THR A 136 -10.95 -9.18 -7.17
N PRO A 137 -11.30 -10.35 -7.74
CA PRO A 137 -12.38 -10.49 -8.73
C PRO A 137 -13.74 -9.92 -8.31
N ASP A 138 -14.14 -10.13 -7.05
CA ASP A 138 -15.44 -9.68 -6.52
C ASP A 138 -15.38 -8.29 -5.84
N SER A 139 -14.25 -7.58 -5.98
CA SER A 139 -14.09 -6.27 -5.36
C SER A 139 -14.62 -5.16 -6.27
N SER A 140 -14.93 -4.01 -5.68
CA SER A 140 -15.27 -2.79 -6.42
C SER A 140 -14.59 -1.59 -5.79
N SER A 141 -14.24 -0.60 -6.59
CA SER A 141 -13.55 0.58 -6.07
C SER A 141 -13.82 1.84 -6.88
N TYR A 142 -13.76 2.98 -6.19
CA TYR A 142 -13.69 4.31 -6.78
C TYR A 142 -12.33 4.93 -6.49
N PHE A 143 -11.58 5.30 -7.53
CA PHE A 143 -10.27 5.93 -7.40
C PHE A 143 -10.27 7.33 -8.00
N LYS A 144 -9.78 8.29 -7.21
CA LYS A 144 -9.62 9.68 -7.66
C LYS A 144 -8.31 10.24 -7.14
N ASN A 145 -7.43 10.65 -8.05
CA ASN A 145 -6.09 11.13 -7.75
C ASN A 145 -5.27 10.08 -6.95
N VAL A 146 -4.86 9.02 -7.65
CA VAL A 146 -4.18 7.82 -7.10
C VAL A 146 -2.92 7.54 -7.89
#